data_AF-A0A366XMW5-F1
#
_entry.id   AF-A0A366XMW5-F1
#
_cell.length_a   1.000
_cell.length_b   1.000
_cell.length_c   1.000
_cell.angle_alpha   90.00
_cell.angle_beta   90.00
_cell.angle_gamma   90.00
#
_symmetry.space_group_name_H-M   'P 1'
#
loop_
_entity.id
_entity.type
_entity.pdbx_description
1 polymer ?
#
loop_
_entity_poly.entity_id
_entity_poly.type
_entity_poly.pdbx_seq_one_letter_code
_entity_poly.pdbx_strand_id
1 'polypeptide(L)'
;MKWGKYTTIVGLTFLLFISIITFSSYNQLNTIKSTLLHMQEAVQSNVSENTNESAEDTEEKNSISNHVENNVDGNGNRSIDNSIENNIDSNGENEIDNNIKNNIEVNVDVSISNNIKNNVKSNEQENSSTDSEKSSSSNNNSNKNSENQNNNDEKKNEKQQNFPELVWGVDSASVTTEEMCACVEENFGTPSVWGRYLGTKEDVSKGISKEEAQLIHNKGAKVLLIFNHFTEAIGYEKGKTEANEAIRLAENLGVPEDVAIFADIEPSYPVDSAFINGWYDVISASPYKPGIYGIFDSEKALVTAFNAAAKNNENIKKNTYIWTAAPNIGVTTEANAPEYKPESPEGSLTAGWQYGIDAKACNIDTNLFKGEILKVLW
;
A
#
# COMPACT_ATOMS: atom_id res chain seq x y z
N MET A 1 22.45 -79.55 17.07
CA MET A 1 22.70 -78.43 18.02
C MET A 1 23.67 -77.41 17.41
N LYS A 2 23.26 -76.13 17.24
CA LYS A 2 24.12 -74.91 17.18
C LYS A 2 23.39 -73.64 16.70
N TRP A 3 22.14 -73.72 16.22
CA TRP A 3 21.37 -72.54 15.76
C TRP A 3 21.19 -71.45 16.84
N GLY A 4 20.87 -71.83 18.08
CA GLY A 4 20.70 -70.90 19.21
C GLY A 4 21.96 -70.14 19.68
N LYS A 5 23.11 -70.28 19.00
CA LYS A 5 24.27 -69.39 19.19
C LYS A 5 24.31 -68.24 18.17
N TYR A 6 23.82 -68.45 16.95
CA TYR A 6 23.85 -67.44 15.90
C TYR A 6 22.79 -66.36 16.11
N THR A 7 21.58 -66.73 16.54
CA THR A 7 20.50 -65.79 16.87
C THR A 7 20.90 -64.81 17.98
N THR A 8 21.59 -65.30 19.02
CA THR A 8 22.05 -64.48 20.14
C THR A 8 23.16 -63.51 19.74
N ILE A 9 24.07 -63.92 18.85
CA ILE A 9 25.14 -63.05 18.33
C ILE A 9 24.55 -61.93 17.46
N VAL A 10 23.60 -62.25 16.56
CA VAL A 10 22.94 -61.25 15.70
C VAL A 10 22.08 -60.27 16.52
N GLY A 11 21.40 -60.75 17.58
CA GLY A 11 20.68 -59.86 18.50
C GLY A 11 21.60 -58.91 19.26
N LEU A 12 22.76 -59.40 19.73
CA LEU A 12 23.77 -58.58 20.42
C LEU A 12 24.41 -57.53 19.49
N THR A 13 24.75 -57.88 18.24
CA THR A 13 25.30 -56.90 17.30
C THR A 13 24.28 -55.85 16.88
N PHE A 14 23.00 -56.23 16.73
CA PHE A 14 21.93 -55.27 16.41
C PHE A 14 21.65 -54.29 17.57
N LEU A 15 21.64 -54.76 18.81
CA LEU A 15 21.50 -53.90 20.00
C LEU A 15 22.70 -52.96 20.18
N LEU A 16 23.92 -53.43 19.92
CA LEU A 16 25.11 -52.56 19.89
C LEU A 16 24.97 -51.49 18.80
N PHE A 17 24.52 -51.85 17.59
CA PHE A 17 24.34 -50.89 16.50
C PHE A 17 23.29 -49.81 16.84
N ILE A 18 22.17 -50.20 17.46
CA ILE A 18 21.17 -49.24 17.96
C ILE A 18 21.78 -48.33 19.03
N SER A 19 22.53 -48.87 20.00
CA SER A 19 23.16 -48.05 21.06
C SER A 19 24.16 -47.03 20.51
N ILE A 20 24.92 -47.39 19.46
CA ILE A 20 25.86 -46.49 18.79
C ILE A 20 25.11 -45.39 18.04
N ILE A 21 24.01 -45.71 17.35
CA ILE A 21 23.17 -44.71 16.68
C ILE A 21 22.55 -43.77 17.71
N THR A 22 21.93 -44.28 18.78
CA THR A 22 21.32 -43.43 19.80
C THR A 22 22.35 -42.57 20.55
N PHE A 23 23.56 -43.10 20.80
CA PHE A 23 24.65 -42.33 21.41
C PHE A 23 25.19 -41.25 20.47
N SER A 24 25.32 -41.55 19.17
CA SER A 24 25.70 -40.56 18.15
C SER A 24 24.66 -39.43 18.04
N SER A 25 23.38 -39.78 17.96
CA SER A 25 22.28 -38.80 17.95
C SER A 25 22.20 -37.98 19.24
N TYR A 26 22.43 -38.60 20.40
CA TYR A 26 22.47 -37.92 21.70
C TYR A 26 23.64 -36.92 21.79
N ASN A 27 24.83 -37.29 21.28
CA ASN A 27 25.97 -36.40 21.22
C ASN A 27 25.73 -35.23 20.25
N GLN A 28 25.17 -35.46 19.07
CA GLN A 28 24.77 -34.36 18.17
C GLN A 28 23.75 -33.42 18.84
N LEU A 29 22.75 -33.95 19.54
CA LEU A 29 21.76 -33.15 20.25
C LEU A 29 22.40 -32.30 21.37
N ASN A 30 23.39 -32.83 22.08
CA ASN A 30 24.13 -32.10 23.11
C ASN A 30 25.08 -31.05 22.52
N THR A 31 25.72 -31.32 21.37
CA THR A 31 26.49 -30.31 20.64
C THR A 31 25.58 -29.16 20.22
N ILE A 32 24.42 -29.45 19.61
CA ILE A 32 23.44 -28.42 19.20
C ILE A 32 22.96 -27.62 20.42
N LYS A 33 22.64 -28.27 21.55
CA LYS A 33 22.27 -27.57 22.80
C LYS A 33 23.40 -26.69 23.35
N SER A 34 24.65 -27.14 23.28
CA SER A 34 25.82 -26.36 23.70
C SER A 34 26.03 -25.15 22.80
N THR A 35 25.90 -25.30 21.48
CA THR A 35 25.92 -24.17 20.53
C THR A 35 24.77 -23.20 20.79
N LEU A 36 23.56 -23.69 21.09
CA LEU A 36 22.41 -22.85 21.43
C LEU A 36 22.64 -22.05 22.72
N LEU A 37 23.19 -22.70 23.75
CA LEU A 37 23.56 -22.05 25.02
C LEU A 37 24.62 -20.97 24.81
N HIS A 38 25.68 -21.24 24.04
CA HIS A 38 26.71 -20.22 23.76
C HIS A 38 26.21 -19.09 22.85
N MET A 39 25.26 -19.34 21.93
CA MET A 39 24.58 -18.25 21.22
C MET A 39 23.71 -17.41 22.17
N GLN A 40 23.04 -18.04 23.14
CA GLN A 40 22.22 -17.34 24.13
C GLN A 40 23.08 -16.51 25.11
N GLU A 41 24.22 -17.03 25.56
CA GLU A 41 25.22 -16.29 26.34
C GLU A 41 25.83 -15.13 25.55
N ALA A 42 26.15 -15.31 24.27
CA ALA A 42 26.69 -14.25 23.40
C ALA A 42 25.67 -13.13 23.11
N VAL A 43 24.37 -13.44 23.10
CA VAL A 43 23.30 -12.42 23.04
C VAL A 43 23.14 -11.69 24.38
N GLN A 44 23.40 -12.36 25.51
CA GLN A 44 23.32 -11.75 26.85
C GLN A 44 24.56 -10.96 27.27
N SER A 45 25.76 -11.26 26.76
CA SER A 45 26.99 -10.52 27.11
C SER A 45 27.12 -9.15 26.44
N ASN A 46 26.28 -8.82 25.46
CA ASN A 46 26.27 -7.52 24.79
C ASN A 46 25.36 -6.48 25.46
N VAL A 47 24.79 -6.79 26.64
CA VAL A 47 23.93 -5.87 27.41
C VAL A 47 24.33 -5.85 28.89
N SER A 48 25.55 -5.42 29.20
CA SER A 48 25.91 -4.93 30.55
C SER A 48 27.33 -4.32 30.63
N GLU A 49 27.51 -3.05 30.26
CA GLU A 49 28.59 -2.20 30.81
C GLU A 49 28.39 -0.70 30.53
N ASN A 50 27.52 -0.02 31.30
CA ASN A 50 27.84 1.26 31.98
C ASN A 50 26.64 1.83 32.75
N THR A 51 26.66 1.75 34.09
CA THR A 51 25.87 2.64 34.97
C THR A 51 26.57 2.78 36.33
N ASN A 52 27.28 3.88 36.55
CA ASN A 52 27.49 4.49 37.87
C ASN A 52 28.25 5.81 37.73
N GLU A 53 27.55 6.90 37.42
CA GLU A 53 27.92 8.21 37.97
C GLU A 53 26.68 9.10 38.13
N SER A 54 26.84 10.11 38.99
CA SER A 54 25.84 11.03 39.58
C SER A 54 24.61 11.42 38.77
N ALA A 55 23.48 11.54 39.48
CA ALA A 55 22.29 12.23 39.01
C ALA A 55 22.53 13.74 38.80
N GLU A 56 22.46 14.18 37.55
CA GLU A 56 22.03 15.52 37.15
C GLU A 56 20.87 15.38 36.17
N ASP A 57 20.02 16.41 36.09
CA ASP A 57 18.75 16.39 35.37
C ASP A 57 18.98 16.59 33.86
N THR A 58 19.32 15.51 33.15
CA THR A 58 19.56 15.52 31.70
C THR A 58 18.44 14.82 30.94
N GLU A 59 17.79 15.55 30.04
CA GLU A 59 16.92 14.96 29.01
C GLU A 59 17.68 13.86 28.26
N GLU A 60 17.22 12.60 28.33
CA GLU A 60 17.84 11.49 27.60
C GLU A 60 17.64 11.67 26.10
N LYS A 61 18.67 12.20 25.42
CA LYS A 61 18.68 12.28 23.95
C LYS A 61 19.31 11.03 23.36
N ASN A 62 18.52 10.17 22.73
CA ASN A 62 19.05 8.96 22.08
C ASN A 62 19.27 9.20 20.60
N SER A 63 20.53 9.12 20.16
CA SER A 63 20.89 9.15 18.74
C SER A 63 21.19 7.74 18.22
N ILE A 64 20.50 7.33 17.15
CA ILE A 64 20.78 6.08 16.43
C ILE A 64 21.17 6.43 14.99
N SER A 65 22.37 6.02 14.57
CA SER A 65 22.84 6.22 13.20
C SER A 65 23.24 4.88 12.59
N ASN A 66 22.57 4.50 11.49
CA ASN A 66 22.95 3.32 10.70
C ASN A 66 23.54 3.75 9.36
N HIS A 67 24.70 3.19 9.02
CA HIS A 67 25.29 3.34 7.69
C HIS A 67 25.53 1.98 7.05
N VAL A 68 24.94 1.75 5.87
CA VAL A 68 25.06 0.50 5.11
C VAL A 68 25.51 0.84 3.70
N GLU A 69 26.70 0.39 3.32
CA GLU A 69 27.21 0.56 1.96
C GLU A 69 27.41 -0.81 1.28
N ASN A 70 26.70 -1.03 0.17
CA ASN A 70 26.94 -2.20 -0.69
C ASN A 70 27.68 -1.75 -1.94
N ASN A 71 28.83 -2.37 -2.20
CA ASN A 71 29.58 -2.20 -3.44
C ASN A 71 29.52 -3.49 -4.27
N VAL A 72 28.99 -3.43 -5.49
CA VAL A 72 28.73 -4.62 -6.32
C VAL A 72 29.27 -4.43 -7.74
N ASP A 73 30.21 -5.30 -8.11
CA ASP A 73 30.94 -5.32 -9.38
C ASP A 73 30.92 -6.73 -10.00
N GLY A 74 31.00 -6.83 -11.32
CA GLY A 74 31.13 -8.05 -12.12
C GLY A 74 29.84 -8.47 -12.86
N ASN A 75 29.92 -9.46 -13.73
CA ASN A 75 28.81 -9.88 -14.59
C ASN A 75 27.92 -10.96 -13.93
N GLY A 76 26.62 -10.67 -13.83
CA GLY A 76 25.59 -11.62 -13.35
C GLY A 76 24.46 -10.92 -12.59
N ASN A 77 23.23 -11.44 -12.72
CA ASN A 77 22.05 -10.90 -12.04
C ASN A 77 22.22 -11.02 -10.52
N ARG A 78 21.88 -9.97 -9.77
CA ARG A 78 22.03 -9.92 -8.31
C ARG A 78 20.83 -9.27 -7.65
N SER A 79 20.49 -9.74 -6.45
CA SER A 79 19.59 -9.07 -5.51
C SER A 79 20.42 -8.54 -4.34
N ILE A 80 20.14 -7.32 -3.90
CA ILE A 80 20.74 -6.69 -2.72
C ILE A 80 19.60 -6.25 -1.82
N ASP A 81 19.41 -6.92 -0.70
CA ASP A 81 18.29 -6.66 0.22
C ASP A 81 18.83 -6.16 1.57
N ASN A 82 18.67 -4.86 1.82
CA ASN A 82 19.04 -4.21 3.08
C ASN A 82 17.79 -3.97 3.92
N SER A 83 17.82 -4.35 5.20
CA SER A 83 16.74 -4.09 6.14
C SER A 83 17.32 -3.49 7.43
N ILE A 84 16.87 -2.29 7.77
CA ILE A 84 17.23 -1.60 9.01
C ILE A 84 15.94 -1.38 9.81
N GLU A 85 15.85 -1.96 11.01
CA GLU A 85 14.73 -1.70 11.93
C GLU A 85 15.27 -1.12 13.24
N ASN A 86 14.93 0.14 13.52
CA ASN A 86 15.26 0.82 14.77
C ASN A 86 14.02 0.84 15.65
N ASN A 87 14.12 0.33 16.87
CA ASN A 87 13.04 0.33 17.84
C ASN A 87 13.52 1.02 19.12
N ILE A 88 12.94 2.19 19.42
CA ILE A 88 13.27 3.02 20.59
C ILE A 88 12.06 3.05 21.52
N ASP A 89 12.30 2.82 22.81
CA ASP A 89 11.32 2.93 23.89
C ASP A 89 11.95 3.81 24.98
N SER A 90 11.73 5.12 24.88
CA SER A 90 12.44 6.15 25.67
C SER A 90 11.58 7.40 25.90
N ASN A 91 11.88 8.13 26.97
CA ASN A 91 11.12 9.30 27.40
C ASN A 91 11.87 10.62 27.14
N GLY A 92 12.51 10.74 25.98
CA GLY A 92 13.28 11.93 25.58
C GLY A 92 13.37 12.13 24.07
N GLU A 93 14.13 13.13 23.63
CA GLU A 93 14.30 13.43 22.20
C GLU A 93 15.10 12.32 21.50
N ASN A 94 14.59 11.80 20.39
CA ASN A 94 15.23 10.71 19.66
C ASN A 94 15.63 11.18 18.26
N GLU A 95 16.92 11.10 17.93
CA GLU A 95 17.49 11.43 16.63
C GLU A 95 17.84 10.13 15.90
N ILE A 96 17.28 9.89 14.71
CA ILE A 96 17.56 8.67 13.94
C ILE A 96 18.01 9.02 12.53
N ASP A 97 19.26 8.70 12.21
CA ASP A 97 19.84 8.79 10.86
C ASP A 97 20.00 7.38 10.27
N ASN A 98 19.63 7.20 9.00
CA ASN A 98 19.77 5.94 8.29
C ASN A 98 20.23 6.21 6.86
N ASN A 99 21.50 5.93 6.60
CA ASN A 99 22.17 6.20 5.33
C ASN A 99 22.53 4.89 4.64
N ILE A 100 21.73 4.48 3.65
CA ILE A 100 22.01 3.32 2.81
C ILE A 100 22.50 3.78 1.44
N LYS A 101 23.70 3.33 1.06
CA LYS A 101 24.34 3.65 -0.23
C LYS A 101 24.63 2.36 -1.00
N ASN A 102 24.12 2.25 -2.22
CA ASN A 102 24.37 1.11 -3.09
C ASN A 102 25.18 1.58 -4.31
N ASN A 103 26.47 1.25 -4.35
CA ASN A 103 27.36 1.54 -5.47
C ASN A 103 27.46 0.30 -6.36
N ILE A 104 26.92 0.38 -7.58
CA ILE A 104 26.73 -0.79 -8.45
C ILE A 104 27.29 -0.48 -9.83
N GLU A 105 28.26 -1.28 -10.26
CA GLU A 105 28.91 -1.19 -11.57
C GLU A 105 28.84 -2.56 -12.25
N VAL A 106 27.71 -2.84 -12.91
CA VAL A 106 27.46 -4.12 -13.58
C VAL A 106 26.74 -3.94 -14.93
N ASN A 107 26.85 -4.95 -15.80
CA ASN A 107 26.34 -4.90 -17.18
C ASN A 107 25.01 -5.64 -17.40
N VAL A 108 24.24 -5.94 -16.33
CA VAL A 108 22.98 -6.72 -16.36
C VAL A 108 22.03 -6.29 -15.23
N ASP A 109 20.81 -6.81 -15.23
CA ASP A 109 19.76 -6.46 -14.27
C ASP A 109 20.17 -6.71 -12.80
N VAL A 110 19.93 -5.72 -11.94
CA VAL A 110 20.09 -5.80 -10.49
C VAL A 110 18.80 -5.37 -9.82
N SER A 111 18.36 -6.16 -8.83
CA SER A 111 17.27 -5.80 -7.93
C SER A 111 17.86 -5.31 -6.60
N ILE A 112 17.34 -4.20 -6.08
CA ILE A 112 17.78 -3.63 -4.81
C ILE A 112 16.54 -3.35 -3.97
N SER A 113 16.48 -3.91 -2.77
CA SER A 113 15.48 -3.57 -1.77
C SER A 113 16.17 -2.89 -0.59
N ASN A 114 15.70 -1.73 -0.19
CA ASN A 114 16.16 -1.03 1.01
C ASN A 114 14.94 -0.73 1.87
N ASN A 115 14.77 -1.48 2.96
CA ASN A 115 13.68 -1.30 3.91
C ASN A 115 14.23 -0.64 5.18
N ILE A 116 13.67 0.50 5.58
CA ILE A 116 14.04 1.21 6.81
C ILE A 116 12.75 1.44 7.61
N LYS A 117 12.71 0.90 8.83
CA LYS A 117 11.56 1.01 9.73
C LYS A 117 12.01 1.57 11.08
N ASN A 118 11.50 2.75 11.42
CA ASN A 118 11.78 3.39 12.70
C ASN A 118 10.50 3.35 13.56
N ASN A 119 10.56 2.70 14.70
CA ASN A 119 9.47 2.60 15.68
C ASN A 119 9.91 3.28 16.98
N VAL A 120 9.32 4.43 17.29
CA VAL A 120 9.65 5.20 18.50
C VAL A 120 8.42 5.23 19.40
N LYS A 121 8.59 4.82 20.66
CA LYS A 121 7.58 4.87 21.71
C LYS A 121 8.06 5.80 22.82
N SER A 122 7.19 6.73 23.20
CA SER A 122 7.33 7.55 24.40
C SER A 122 6.24 7.16 25.39
N ASN A 123 6.60 6.97 26.66
CA ASN A 123 5.64 6.73 27.74
C ASN A 123 5.29 8.05 28.42
N GLU A 124 4.31 8.77 27.87
CA GLU A 124 3.71 9.93 28.54
C GLU A 124 2.99 9.48 29.82
N GLN A 125 3.64 9.63 30.98
CA GLN A 125 2.97 9.58 32.26
C GLN A 125 2.23 10.90 32.51
N GLU A 126 0.90 10.89 32.41
CA GLU A 126 0.07 11.93 33.00
C GLU A 126 0.32 12.01 34.51
N ASN A 127 1.11 13.01 34.94
CA ASN A 127 1.20 13.43 36.33
C ASN A 127 0.75 14.88 36.47
N SER A 128 -0.55 15.04 36.71
CA SER A 128 -1.13 16.29 37.19
C SER A 128 -0.51 16.65 38.55
N SER A 129 0.23 17.75 38.62
CA SER A 129 0.61 18.39 39.89
C SER A 129 0.74 19.90 39.72
N THR A 130 -0.31 20.62 40.10
CA THR A 130 -0.29 22.05 40.35
C THR A 130 0.54 22.36 41.60
N ASP A 131 1.53 23.26 41.52
CA ASP A 131 1.40 24.53 42.25
C ASP A 131 2.33 25.67 41.76
N SER A 132 1.88 26.88 42.12
CA SER A 132 2.31 28.25 41.89
C SER A 132 3.77 28.58 42.28
N GLU A 133 4.47 29.60 41.73
CA GLU A 133 4.15 31.04 41.83
C GLU A 133 4.96 31.96 40.88
N LYS A 134 4.31 33.08 40.48
CA LYS A 134 4.84 34.45 40.21
C LYS A 134 6.01 34.65 39.21
N SER A 135 5.99 35.63 38.29
CA SER A 135 5.02 36.67 37.87
C SER A 135 5.59 37.35 36.60
N SER A 136 5.03 38.34 35.88
CA SER A 136 3.90 39.28 36.04
C SER A 136 3.50 39.79 34.61
N SER A 137 2.57 40.72 34.31
CA SER A 137 1.67 41.58 35.11
C SER A 137 0.52 42.11 34.21
N SER A 138 -0.56 42.61 34.83
CA SER A 138 -1.53 43.62 34.32
C SER A 138 -2.31 43.34 32.99
N ASN A 139 -3.62 43.62 32.87
CA ASN A 139 -4.66 44.02 33.84
C ASN A 139 -6.08 43.87 33.23
N ASN A 140 -7.05 43.36 34.01
CA ASN A 140 -8.50 43.67 34.12
C ASN A 140 -9.30 44.19 32.89
N ASN A 141 -10.46 43.63 32.51
CA ASN A 141 -11.73 43.52 33.28
C ASN A 141 -12.69 42.52 32.58
N SER A 142 -13.36 41.57 33.27
CA SER A 142 -14.77 41.66 33.79
C SER A 142 -15.88 41.83 32.72
N ASN A 143 -17.03 41.12 32.73
CA ASN A 143 -17.73 40.43 33.82
C ASN A 143 -18.78 39.36 33.34
N LYS A 144 -18.76 38.16 33.96
CA LYS A 144 -19.87 37.34 34.52
C LYS A 144 -21.28 37.18 33.87
N ASN A 145 -21.66 35.92 33.56
CA ASN A 145 -22.61 35.03 34.29
C ASN A 145 -22.84 33.73 33.46
N SER A 146 -22.65 32.52 34.01
CA SER A 146 -23.68 31.62 34.62
C SER A 146 -24.97 31.44 33.78
N GLU A 147 -25.48 30.23 33.50
CA GLU A 147 -25.24 28.92 34.14
C GLU A 147 -25.76 27.71 33.31
N ASN A 148 -25.12 26.54 33.48
CA ASN A 148 -25.64 25.16 33.35
C ASN A 148 -26.70 24.77 32.28
N GLN A 149 -26.34 23.81 31.40
CA GLN A 149 -26.56 22.38 31.72
C GLN A 149 -25.79 21.43 30.78
N ASN A 150 -25.33 20.30 31.34
CA ASN A 150 -24.61 19.24 30.63
C ASN A 150 -25.54 18.40 29.75
N ASN A 151 -24.99 17.86 28.66
CA ASN A 151 -25.10 16.41 28.39
C ASN A 151 -23.86 15.96 27.62
N ASN A 152 -23.30 14.83 28.04
CA ASN A 152 -22.11 14.25 27.44
C ASN A 152 -22.49 13.49 26.17
N ASP A 153 -21.79 13.76 25.07
CA ASP A 153 -21.61 12.82 23.97
C ASP A 153 -20.16 12.96 23.49
N GLU A 154 -19.27 12.10 24.01
CA GLU A 154 -17.88 12.00 23.55
C GLU A 154 -17.84 11.37 22.15
N LYS A 155 -18.17 12.17 21.13
CA LYS A 155 -17.79 11.85 19.76
C LYS A 155 -16.28 11.97 19.66
N LYS A 156 -15.61 10.83 19.44
CA LYS A 156 -14.25 10.82 18.90
C LYS A 156 -14.22 11.68 17.64
N ASN A 157 -13.52 12.80 17.71
CA ASN A 157 -13.24 13.62 16.54
C ASN A 157 -12.18 12.91 15.70
N GLU A 158 -12.63 11.96 14.87
CA GLU A 158 -11.90 11.65 13.64
C GLU A 158 -11.71 12.98 12.90
N LYS A 159 -10.45 13.33 12.58
CA LYS A 159 -10.16 14.52 11.78
C LYS A 159 -10.75 14.28 10.40
N GLN A 160 -11.95 14.81 10.17
CA GLN A 160 -12.65 14.73 8.89
C GLN A 160 -11.76 15.39 7.82
N GLN A 161 -11.04 14.56 7.06
CA GLN A 161 -10.20 15.03 5.96
C GLN A 161 -11.10 15.75 4.96
N ASN A 162 -10.93 17.06 4.87
CA ASN A 162 -11.74 17.92 4.03
C ASN A 162 -11.13 17.93 2.63
N PHE A 163 -11.56 16.98 1.80
CA PHE A 163 -11.18 16.93 0.40
C PHE A 163 -11.86 18.07 -0.40
N PRO A 164 -11.22 18.60 -1.45
CA PRO A 164 -11.92 19.48 -2.39
C PRO A 164 -13.12 18.76 -3.03
N GLU A 165 -14.12 19.52 -3.48
CA GLU A 165 -15.32 18.94 -4.10
C GLU A 165 -14.97 18.15 -5.38
N LEU A 166 -14.12 18.74 -6.21
CA LEU A 166 -13.59 18.15 -7.44
C LEU A 166 -12.07 18.26 -7.48
N VAL A 167 -11.43 17.32 -8.16
CA VAL A 167 -10.01 17.36 -8.53
C VAL A 167 -9.82 17.03 -10.00
N TRP A 168 -8.82 17.64 -10.62
CA TRP A 168 -8.37 17.31 -11.95
C TRP A 168 -7.32 16.19 -11.92
N GLY A 169 -7.27 15.39 -12.97
CA GLY A 169 -6.31 14.31 -13.10
C GLY A 169 -6.15 13.86 -14.54
N VAL A 170 -5.23 12.92 -14.74
CA VAL A 170 -4.92 12.32 -16.03
C VAL A 170 -4.88 10.81 -15.92
N ASP A 171 -4.83 10.11 -17.04
CA ASP A 171 -4.45 8.70 -17.09
C ASP A 171 -3.58 8.42 -18.33
N SER A 172 -2.81 7.32 -18.29
CA SER A 172 -1.89 6.97 -19.37
C SER A 172 -1.65 5.47 -19.52
N ALA A 173 -1.66 5.02 -20.78
CA ALA A 173 -1.26 3.67 -21.16
C ALA A 173 0.28 3.47 -21.14
N SER A 174 1.06 4.52 -21.39
CA SER A 174 2.52 4.54 -21.28
C SER A 174 3.00 4.67 -19.84
N VAL A 175 4.27 4.31 -19.61
CA VAL A 175 4.98 4.55 -18.35
C VAL A 175 5.08 6.06 -18.09
N THR A 176 4.78 6.45 -16.86
CA THR A 176 4.93 7.81 -16.33
C THR A 176 6.39 8.03 -15.97
N THR A 177 7.09 8.82 -16.78
CA THR A 177 8.47 9.24 -16.51
C THR A 177 8.53 10.67 -15.97
N GLU A 178 9.68 11.13 -15.49
CA GLU A 178 9.85 12.52 -15.06
C GLU A 178 9.54 13.52 -16.18
N GLU A 179 9.92 13.20 -17.42
CA GLU A 179 9.62 13.99 -18.62
C GLU A 179 8.12 14.00 -18.92
N MET A 180 7.41 12.90 -18.67
CA MET A 180 5.95 12.84 -18.84
C MET A 180 5.24 13.70 -17.78
N CYS A 181 5.66 13.64 -16.52
CA CYS A 181 5.16 14.52 -15.46
C CYS A 181 5.42 16.00 -15.79
N ALA A 182 6.64 16.35 -16.20
CA ALA A 182 7.00 17.71 -16.61
C ALA A 182 6.16 18.18 -17.82
N CYS A 183 5.96 17.32 -18.83
CA CYS A 183 5.11 17.62 -19.97
C CYS A 183 3.68 17.96 -19.53
N VAL A 184 3.09 17.18 -18.62
CA VAL A 184 1.73 17.42 -18.10
C VAL A 184 1.65 18.72 -17.30
N GLU A 185 2.62 18.95 -16.39
CA GLU A 185 2.73 20.18 -15.59
C GLU A 185 2.86 21.44 -16.47
N GLU A 186 3.67 21.39 -17.53
CA GLU A 186 3.90 22.53 -18.44
C GLU A 186 2.75 22.80 -19.41
N ASN A 187 2.05 21.76 -19.88
CA ASN A 187 1.07 21.88 -20.98
C ASN A 187 -0.40 21.82 -20.52
N PHE A 188 -0.70 21.22 -19.37
CA PHE A 188 -2.07 20.93 -18.95
C PHE A 188 -2.39 21.41 -17.52
N GLY A 189 -1.54 21.15 -16.54
CA GLY A 189 -1.80 21.48 -15.12
C GLY A 189 -1.21 20.44 -14.18
N THR A 190 -1.57 20.52 -12.90
CA THR A 190 -1.00 19.64 -11.86
C THR A 190 -2.02 18.57 -11.47
N PRO A 191 -1.88 17.31 -11.96
CA PRO A 191 -2.87 16.28 -11.69
C PRO A 191 -2.85 15.89 -10.20
N SER A 192 -4.03 15.82 -9.58
CA SER A 192 -4.19 15.21 -8.25
C SER A 192 -4.38 13.69 -8.32
N VAL A 193 -4.70 13.17 -9.51
CA VAL A 193 -4.93 11.75 -9.79
C VAL A 193 -4.21 11.37 -11.08
N TRP A 194 -3.54 10.22 -11.09
CA TRP A 194 -2.96 9.60 -12.28
C TRP A 194 -3.45 8.15 -12.43
N GLY A 195 -4.23 7.86 -13.46
CA GLY A 195 -4.71 6.52 -13.80
C GLY A 195 -3.64 5.67 -14.48
N ARG A 196 -3.36 4.48 -13.94
CA ARG A 196 -2.31 3.56 -14.41
C ARG A 196 -2.70 2.09 -14.30
N TYR A 197 -2.14 1.29 -15.21
CA TYR A 197 -2.56 -0.09 -15.41
C TYR A 197 -1.85 -1.08 -14.48
N LEU A 198 -2.60 -2.03 -13.90
CA LEU A 198 -2.09 -3.22 -13.24
C LEU A 198 -1.72 -4.26 -14.30
N GLY A 199 -0.44 -4.63 -14.34
CA GLY A 199 0.10 -5.57 -15.34
C GLY A 199 0.33 -4.92 -16.71
N THR A 200 1.18 -5.57 -17.52
CA THR A 200 1.46 -5.13 -18.90
C THR A 200 0.63 -5.96 -19.87
N LYS A 201 -0.17 -5.28 -20.70
CA LYS A 201 -0.88 -5.85 -21.84
C LYS A 201 -0.12 -5.46 -23.10
N GLU A 202 0.49 -6.45 -23.77
CA GLU A 202 1.34 -6.23 -24.95
C GLU A 202 0.64 -5.35 -25.99
N ASP A 203 1.37 -4.38 -26.54
CA ASP A 203 0.92 -3.33 -27.47
C ASP A 203 -0.29 -2.47 -27.05
N VAL A 204 -0.81 -2.61 -25.81
CA VAL A 204 -1.96 -1.83 -25.29
C VAL A 204 -1.57 -0.95 -24.11
N SER A 205 -0.99 -1.51 -23.05
CA SER A 205 -0.68 -0.76 -21.82
C SER A 205 0.56 -1.30 -21.10
N LYS A 206 1.31 -0.39 -20.48
CA LYS A 206 2.44 -0.72 -19.59
C LYS A 206 1.98 -0.71 -18.15
N GLY A 207 2.26 -1.81 -17.45
CA GLY A 207 1.94 -1.97 -16.04
C GLY A 207 2.77 -1.04 -15.16
N ILE A 208 2.15 -0.49 -14.12
CA ILE A 208 2.83 0.39 -13.16
C ILE A 208 3.85 -0.38 -12.31
N SER A 209 5.00 0.24 -12.03
CA SER A 209 6.00 -0.25 -11.09
C SER A 209 5.95 0.50 -9.74
N LYS A 210 6.66 0.01 -8.71
CA LYS A 210 6.72 0.69 -7.40
C LYS A 210 7.43 2.05 -7.50
N GLU A 211 8.45 2.11 -8.35
CA GLU A 211 9.25 3.31 -8.62
C GLU A 211 8.39 4.36 -9.35
N GLU A 212 7.58 3.92 -10.31
CA GLU A 212 6.62 4.77 -11.01
C GLU A 212 5.53 5.30 -10.06
N ALA A 213 4.97 4.45 -9.19
CA ALA A 213 4.01 4.88 -8.18
C ALA A 213 4.63 5.92 -7.22
N GLN A 214 5.85 5.68 -6.74
CA GLN A 214 6.57 6.62 -5.89
C GLN A 214 6.87 7.95 -6.60
N LEU A 215 7.16 7.94 -7.91
CA LEU A 215 7.30 9.17 -8.71
C LEU A 215 5.99 9.96 -8.74
N ILE A 216 4.86 9.30 -9.00
CA ILE A 216 3.52 9.93 -9.02
C ILE A 216 3.19 10.52 -7.63
N HIS A 217 3.47 9.79 -6.55
CA HIS A 217 3.31 10.27 -5.17
C HIS A 217 4.21 11.47 -4.85
N ASN A 218 5.48 11.45 -5.29
CA ASN A 218 6.42 12.56 -5.11
C ASN A 218 5.98 13.83 -5.86
N LYS A 219 5.20 13.68 -6.95
CA LYS A 219 4.54 14.78 -7.66
C LYS A 219 3.23 15.25 -7.01
N GLY A 220 2.82 14.65 -5.89
CA GLY A 220 1.62 15.03 -5.14
C GLY A 220 0.31 14.42 -5.68
N ALA A 221 0.40 13.53 -6.67
CA ALA A 221 -0.74 12.85 -7.27
C ALA A 221 -1.01 11.50 -6.58
N LYS A 222 -2.25 11.02 -6.67
CA LYS A 222 -2.68 9.68 -6.25
C LYS A 222 -2.81 8.72 -7.43
N VAL A 223 -2.49 7.45 -7.25
CA VAL A 223 -2.59 6.44 -8.31
C VAL A 223 -3.98 5.81 -8.33
N LEU A 224 -4.65 5.91 -9.48
CA LEU A 224 -5.88 5.15 -9.78
C LEU A 224 -5.52 3.88 -10.55
N LEU A 225 -5.89 2.72 -10.02
CA LEU A 225 -5.49 1.42 -10.57
C LEU A 225 -6.52 0.86 -11.56
N ILE A 226 -6.05 0.56 -12.76
CA ILE A 226 -6.85 0.11 -13.91
C ILE A 226 -6.48 -1.34 -14.23
N PHE A 227 -7.45 -2.23 -14.41
CA PHE A 227 -7.22 -3.61 -14.80
C PHE A 227 -7.91 -3.92 -16.14
N ASN A 228 -7.10 -4.20 -17.17
CA ASN A 228 -7.57 -4.33 -18.55
C ASN A 228 -7.18 -5.66 -19.24
N HIS A 229 -6.81 -6.70 -18.50
CA HIS A 229 -6.30 -7.96 -19.07
C HIS A 229 -7.37 -8.85 -19.76
N PHE A 230 -8.58 -8.35 -19.96
CA PHE A 230 -9.66 -8.99 -20.71
C PHE A 230 -10.07 -8.19 -21.96
N THR A 231 -10.91 -8.79 -22.79
CA THR A 231 -11.57 -8.17 -23.97
C THR A 231 -13.06 -8.53 -24.08
N GLU A 232 -13.57 -9.25 -23.07
CA GLU A 232 -14.97 -9.64 -22.92
C GLU A 232 -15.32 -9.62 -21.43
N ALA A 233 -16.50 -9.09 -21.10
CA ALA A 233 -17.02 -8.94 -19.75
C ALA A 233 -18.32 -9.74 -19.60
N ILE A 234 -18.30 -11.02 -20.00
CA ILE A 234 -19.45 -11.92 -20.02
C ILE A 234 -19.27 -13.03 -18.98
N GLY A 235 -20.26 -13.25 -18.13
CA GLY A 235 -20.35 -14.43 -17.27
C GLY A 235 -19.68 -14.28 -15.89
N TYR A 236 -20.32 -14.88 -14.88
CA TYR A 236 -19.95 -14.75 -13.48
C TYR A 236 -18.55 -15.29 -13.15
N GLU A 237 -18.21 -16.50 -13.62
CA GLU A 237 -16.89 -17.09 -13.37
C GLU A 237 -15.75 -16.33 -14.08
N LYS A 238 -16.03 -15.67 -15.21
CA LYS A 238 -15.08 -14.79 -15.89
C LYS A 238 -14.83 -13.54 -15.04
N GLY A 239 -15.89 -12.87 -14.58
CA GLY A 239 -15.78 -11.72 -13.66
C GLY A 239 -14.97 -12.04 -12.39
N LYS A 240 -15.19 -13.22 -11.81
CA LYS A 240 -14.38 -13.72 -10.68
C LYS A 240 -12.92 -13.95 -11.04
N THR A 241 -12.64 -14.58 -12.18
CA THR A 241 -11.27 -14.87 -12.64
C THR A 241 -10.49 -13.57 -12.86
N GLU A 242 -11.09 -12.61 -13.55
CA GLU A 242 -10.50 -11.29 -13.79
C GLU A 242 -10.24 -10.53 -12.48
N ALA A 243 -11.20 -10.54 -11.54
CA ALA A 243 -11.03 -9.90 -10.24
C ALA A 243 -9.90 -10.52 -9.39
N ASN A 244 -9.77 -11.85 -9.39
CA ASN A 244 -8.67 -12.53 -8.69
C ASN A 244 -7.31 -12.19 -9.30
N GLU A 245 -7.20 -12.06 -10.62
CA GLU A 245 -5.95 -11.65 -11.28
C GLU A 245 -5.61 -10.18 -10.98
N ALA A 246 -6.61 -9.29 -10.95
CA ALA A 246 -6.43 -7.89 -10.58
C ALA A 246 -5.93 -7.73 -9.13
N ILE A 247 -6.55 -8.46 -8.18
CA ILE A 247 -6.10 -8.55 -6.78
C ILE A 247 -4.65 -9.06 -6.73
N ARG A 248 -4.35 -10.17 -7.39
CA ARG A 248 -3.01 -10.78 -7.40
C ARG A 248 -1.95 -9.79 -7.91
N LEU A 249 -2.25 -9.01 -8.94
CA LEU A 249 -1.32 -7.99 -9.45
C LEU A 249 -1.11 -6.85 -8.45
N ALA A 250 -2.18 -6.36 -7.81
CA ALA A 250 -2.11 -5.32 -6.78
C ALA A 250 -1.33 -5.78 -5.54
N GLU A 251 -1.56 -7.01 -5.05
CA GLU A 251 -0.84 -7.60 -3.92
C GLU A 251 0.66 -7.76 -4.19
N ASN A 252 1.04 -8.27 -5.38
CA ASN A 252 2.45 -8.40 -5.77
C ASN A 252 3.16 -7.04 -5.88
N LEU A 253 2.42 -6.01 -6.28
CA LEU A 253 2.89 -4.63 -6.34
C LEU A 253 2.92 -3.97 -4.94
N GLY A 254 2.33 -4.57 -3.91
CA GLY A 254 2.27 -4.04 -2.55
C GLY A 254 1.30 -2.86 -2.41
N VAL A 255 0.23 -2.83 -3.22
CA VAL A 255 -0.82 -1.81 -3.12
C VAL A 255 -1.54 -1.94 -1.76
N PRO A 256 -1.69 -0.85 -0.99
CA PRO A 256 -2.38 -0.85 0.30
C PRO A 256 -3.83 -1.33 0.24
N GLU A 257 -4.35 -1.75 1.39
CA GLU A 257 -5.78 -2.03 1.59
C GLU A 257 -6.63 -0.76 1.35
N ASP A 258 -7.94 -0.94 1.18
CA ASP A 258 -8.94 0.11 0.87
C ASP A 258 -8.76 0.83 -0.48
N VAL A 259 -7.72 0.55 -1.27
CA VAL A 259 -7.56 1.07 -2.63
C VAL A 259 -8.58 0.43 -3.60
N ALA A 260 -9.14 1.23 -4.50
CA ALA A 260 -10.06 0.81 -5.54
C ALA A 260 -9.32 0.31 -6.79
N ILE A 261 -9.82 -0.79 -7.37
CA ILE A 261 -9.33 -1.36 -8.63
C ILE A 261 -10.46 -1.29 -9.66
N PHE A 262 -10.20 -0.63 -10.79
CA PHE A 262 -11.19 -0.39 -11.85
C PHE A 262 -11.07 -1.43 -12.96
N ALA A 263 -12.11 -2.24 -13.17
CA ALA A 263 -12.22 -3.07 -14.38
C ALA A 263 -12.42 -2.17 -15.61
N ASP A 264 -11.55 -2.31 -16.60
CA ASP A 264 -11.58 -1.55 -17.86
C ASP A 264 -12.53 -2.21 -18.88
N ILE A 265 -13.78 -1.72 -18.94
CA ILE A 265 -14.80 -2.23 -19.86
C ILE A 265 -14.92 -1.27 -21.05
N GLU A 266 -14.02 -1.47 -22.01
CA GLU A 266 -13.94 -0.72 -23.26
C GLU A 266 -15.28 -0.70 -24.04
N PRO A 267 -15.56 0.36 -24.83
CA PRO A 267 -16.86 0.58 -25.48
C PRO A 267 -17.35 -0.53 -26.41
N SER A 268 -16.43 -1.36 -26.91
CA SER A 268 -16.70 -2.45 -27.84
C SER A 268 -16.75 -3.83 -27.17
N TYR A 269 -16.40 -3.94 -25.88
CA TYR A 269 -16.39 -5.21 -25.17
C TYR A 269 -17.84 -5.64 -24.88
N PRO A 270 -18.22 -6.90 -25.20
CA PRO A 270 -19.52 -7.42 -24.82
C PRO A 270 -19.55 -7.58 -23.29
N VAL A 271 -20.64 -7.13 -22.66
CA VAL A 271 -20.78 -7.11 -21.20
C VAL A 271 -22.15 -7.63 -20.77
N ASP A 272 -22.18 -8.42 -19.69
CA ASP A 272 -23.42 -8.86 -19.03
C ASP A 272 -23.42 -8.57 -17.52
N SER A 273 -24.60 -8.72 -16.91
CA SER A 273 -24.74 -8.51 -15.46
C SER A 273 -24.05 -9.61 -14.64
N ALA A 274 -23.82 -10.79 -15.19
CA ALA A 274 -23.21 -11.89 -14.48
C ALA A 274 -21.73 -11.61 -14.19
N PHE A 275 -20.98 -11.08 -15.17
CA PHE A 275 -19.61 -10.61 -14.98
C PHE A 275 -19.52 -9.54 -13.90
N ILE A 276 -20.42 -8.54 -13.92
CA ILE A 276 -20.42 -7.44 -12.94
C ILE A 276 -20.66 -7.97 -11.52
N ASN A 277 -21.55 -8.96 -11.33
CA ASN A 277 -21.69 -9.64 -10.04
C ASN A 277 -20.40 -10.39 -9.65
N GLY A 278 -19.79 -11.14 -10.57
CA GLY A 278 -18.58 -11.92 -10.30
C GLY A 278 -17.36 -11.08 -9.95
N TRP A 279 -17.21 -9.92 -10.62
CA TRP A 279 -16.19 -8.91 -10.30
C TRP A 279 -16.44 -8.31 -8.92
N TYR A 280 -17.67 -7.83 -8.68
CA TYR A 280 -18.05 -7.21 -7.41
C TYR A 280 -17.86 -8.16 -6.22
N ASP A 281 -18.37 -9.39 -6.30
CA ASP A 281 -18.36 -10.36 -5.19
C ASP A 281 -16.94 -10.77 -4.79
N VAL A 282 -15.98 -10.77 -5.74
CA VAL A 282 -14.57 -11.06 -5.44
C VAL A 282 -13.83 -9.84 -4.91
N ILE A 283 -13.91 -8.68 -5.58
CA ILE A 283 -13.20 -7.48 -5.10
C ILE A 283 -13.73 -7.05 -3.73
N SER A 284 -15.05 -7.04 -3.52
CA SER A 284 -15.64 -6.61 -2.23
C SER A 284 -15.43 -7.59 -1.07
N ALA A 285 -14.98 -8.83 -1.35
CA ALA A 285 -14.53 -9.80 -0.35
C ALA A 285 -13.01 -9.75 -0.09
N SER A 286 -12.28 -8.93 -0.84
CA SER A 286 -10.84 -8.66 -0.68
C SER A 286 -10.59 -7.38 0.15
N PRO A 287 -9.33 -7.02 0.46
CA PRO A 287 -9.02 -5.72 1.06
C PRO A 287 -9.30 -4.51 0.16
N TYR A 288 -9.42 -4.72 -1.16
CA TYR A 288 -9.61 -3.66 -2.16
C TYR A 288 -11.09 -3.25 -2.35
N LYS A 289 -11.33 -2.16 -3.10
CA LYS A 289 -12.69 -1.67 -3.42
C LYS A 289 -13.04 -1.89 -4.89
N PRO A 290 -14.30 -2.27 -5.22
CA PRO A 290 -14.71 -2.49 -6.60
C PRO A 290 -14.84 -1.16 -7.34
N GLY A 291 -14.09 -1.01 -8.43
CA GLY A 291 -14.28 0.04 -9.43
C GLY A 291 -14.67 -0.55 -10.79
N ILE A 292 -15.37 0.22 -11.61
CA ILE A 292 -15.60 -0.07 -13.03
C ILE A 292 -15.38 1.19 -13.86
N TYR A 293 -14.58 1.07 -14.92
CA TYR A 293 -14.41 2.05 -15.97
C TYR A 293 -15.20 1.66 -17.23
N GLY A 294 -15.70 2.65 -17.96
CA GLY A 294 -16.31 2.46 -19.28
C GLY A 294 -17.29 3.57 -19.66
N ILE A 295 -17.95 3.45 -20.82
CA ILE A 295 -18.96 4.42 -21.26
C ILE A 295 -20.32 4.10 -20.61
N PHE A 296 -20.73 4.93 -19.64
CA PHE A 296 -22.03 4.82 -18.96
C PHE A 296 -23.14 5.73 -19.56
N ASP A 297 -23.06 6.01 -20.85
CA ASP A 297 -24.17 6.54 -21.66
C ASP A 297 -25.36 5.57 -21.61
N SER A 298 -26.56 6.11 -21.40
CA SER A 298 -27.82 5.37 -21.22
C SER A 298 -28.15 4.34 -22.30
N GLU A 299 -27.65 4.50 -23.53
CA GLU A 299 -27.87 3.58 -24.65
C GLU A 299 -26.88 2.40 -24.68
N LYS A 300 -25.85 2.38 -23.80
CA LYS A 300 -24.81 1.34 -23.82
C LYS A 300 -25.21 0.06 -23.09
N ALA A 301 -24.66 -1.05 -23.58
CA ALA A 301 -24.79 -2.37 -22.95
C ALA A 301 -24.30 -2.38 -21.49
N LEU A 302 -23.24 -1.61 -21.17
CA LEU A 302 -22.69 -1.49 -19.82
C LEU A 302 -23.71 -0.94 -18.81
N VAL A 303 -24.47 0.11 -19.16
CA VAL A 303 -25.53 0.64 -18.29
C VAL A 303 -26.63 -0.39 -18.05
N THR A 304 -27.01 -1.13 -19.09
CA THR A 304 -28.02 -2.20 -18.99
C THR A 304 -27.54 -3.34 -18.09
N ALA A 305 -26.29 -3.81 -18.29
CA ALA A 305 -25.66 -4.85 -17.49
C ALA A 305 -25.50 -4.43 -16.01
N PHE A 306 -25.01 -3.21 -15.76
CA PHE A 306 -24.82 -2.68 -14.41
C PHE A 306 -26.14 -2.53 -13.66
N ASN A 307 -27.17 -1.95 -14.29
CA ASN A 307 -28.50 -1.83 -13.69
C ASN A 307 -29.15 -3.18 -13.42
N ALA A 308 -28.96 -4.18 -14.31
CA ALA A 308 -29.45 -5.53 -14.09
C ALA A 308 -28.72 -6.24 -12.93
N ALA A 309 -27.42 -6.00 -12.74
CA ALA A 309 -26.67 -6.49 -11.58
C ALA A 309 -27.13 -5.81 -10.28
N ALA A 310 -27.16 -4.47 -10.27
CA ALA A 310 -27.61 -3.64 -9.17
C ALA A 310 -29.04 -3.92 -8.70
N LYS A 311 -29.93 -4.34 -9.60
CA LYS A 311 -31.31 -4.75 -9.27
C LYS A 311 -31.37 -6.01 -8.40
N ASN A 312 -30.40 -6.92 -8.56
CA ASN A 312 -30.31 -8.16 -7.80
C ASN A 312 -29.46 -8.00 -6.52
N ASN A 313 -28.49 -7.09 -6.54
CA ASN A 313 -27.63 -6.76 -5.41
C ASN A 313 -27.42 -5.24 -5.34
N GLU A 314 -28.20 -4.55 -4.49
CA GLU A 314 -28.17 -3.08 -4.36
C GLU A 314 -26.80 -2.55 -3.89
N ASN A 315 -25.98 -3.38 -3.25
CA ASN A 315 -24.63 -2.99 -2.82
C ASN A 315 -23.70 -2.72 -4.01
N ILE A 316 -23.93 -3.36 -5.17
CA ILE A 316 -23.20 -3.04 -6.41
C ILE A 316 -23.36 -1.56 -6.75
N LYS A 317 -24.58 -1.04 -6.66
CA LYS A 317 -24.90 0.37 -6.95
C LYS A 317 -24.27 1.34 -5.93
N LYS A 318 -24.26 0.95 -4.65
CA LYS A 318 -23.82 1.79 -3.53
C LYS A 318 -22.31 1.81 -3.35
N ASN A 319 -21.62 0.71 -3.66
CA ASN A 319 -20.23 0.49 -3.26
C ASN A 319 -19.26 0.36 -4.45
N THR A 320 -19.76 0.23 -5.70
CA THR A 320 -18.89 0.19 -6.89
C THR A 320 -18.61 1.60 -7.37
N TYR A 321 -17.34 2.01 -7.31
CA TYR A 321 -16.89 3.30 -7.84
C TYR A 321 -16.99 3.30 -9.37
N ILE A 322 -17.79 4.21 -9.93
CA ILE A 322 -17.90 4.38 -11.39
C ILE A 322 -16.97 5.49 -11.86
N TRP A 323 -16.11 5.16 -12.81
CA TRP A 323 -15.36 6.12 -13.62
C TRP A 323 -15.90 6.04 -15.05
N THR A 324 -16.59 7.10 -15.51
CA THR A 324 -17.24 7.07 -16.83
C THR A 324 -16.39 7.77 -17.89
N ALA A 325 -16.42 7.27 -19.13
CA ALA A 325 -15.90 7.96 -20.32
C ALA A 325 -17.01 8.68 -21.11
N ALA A 326 -18.10 9.07 -20.43
CA ALA A 326 -19.28 9.69 -21.03
C ALA A 326 -19.72 10.96 -20.28
N PRO A 327 -20.05 12.07 -20.99
CA PRO A 327 -19.78 12.31 -22.42
C PRO A 327 -18.29 12.63 -22.67
N ASN A 328 -17.82 12.42 -23.89
CA ASN A 328 -16.48 12.87 -24.30
C ASN A 328 -16.58 14.29 -24.90
N ILE A 329 -16.00 15.27 -24.22
CA ILE A 329 -16.02 16.70 -24.55
C ILE A 329 -14.71 17.14 -25.24
N GLY A 330 -13.64 16.35 -25.07
CA GLY A 330 -12.31 16.63 -25.60
C GLY A 330 -11.33 17.13 -24.54
N VAL A 331 -10.04 16.97 -24.84
CA VAL A 331 -8.92 17.32 -23.96
C VAL A 331 -8.86 18.83 -23.69
N THR A 332 -8.66 19.19 -22.42
CA THR A 332 -8.40 20.57 -21.99
C THR A 332 -7.28 20.61 -20.95
N THR A 333 -6.72 21.78 -20.71
CA THR A 333 -5.92 22.06 -19.51
C THR A 333 -6.81 22.00 -18.26
N GLU A 334 -6.22 21.79 -17.08
CA GLU A 334 -6.87 21.87 -15.76
C GLU A 334 -7.69 23.16 -15.61
N ALA A 335 -7.05 24.31 -15.87
CA ALA A 335 -7.68 25.63 -15.77
C ALA A 335 -8.85 25.88 -16.74
N ASN A 336 -9.04 24.99 -17.73
CA ASN A 336 -10.12 25.05 -18.71
C ASN A 336 -10.99 23.76 -18.68
N ALA A 337 -10.90 22.97 -17.61
CA ALA A 337 -11.69 21.75 -17.44
C ALA A 337 -13.21 22.04 -17.50
N PRO A 338 -14.01 21.15 -18.09
CA PRO A 338 -15.45 21.36 -18.22
C PRO A 338 -16.16 21.33 -16.86
N GLU A 339 -17.38 21.87 -16.81
CA GLU A 339 -18.26 21.68 -15.66
C GLU A 339 -18.58 20.18 -15.48
N TYR A 340 -18.38 19.65 -14.26
CA TYR A 340 -18.50 18.22 -13.98
C TYR A 340 -19.91 17.67 -14.24
N LYS A 341 -20.07 17.00 -15.39
CA LYS A 341 -21.35 16.48 -15.89
C LYS A 341 -21.21 15.05 -16.47
N PRO A 342 -20.71 14.07 -15.70
CA PRO A 342 -20.65 12.67 -16.13
C PRO A 342 -22.05 12.08 -16.39
N GLU A 343 -22.14 11.24 -17.41
CA GLU A 343 -23.24 10.30 -17.61
C GLU A 343 -22.97 9.00 -16.84
N SER A 344 -23.91 8.63 -15.97
CA SER A 344 -23.77 7.50 -15.05
C SER A 344 -25.16 7.01 -14.58
N PRO A 345 -25.33 5.73 -14.17
CA PRO A 345 -26.62 5.24 -13.70
C PRO A 345 -27.10 6.03 -12.47
N GLU A 346 -28.36 6.48 -12.48
CA GLU A 346 -28.93 7.35 -11.44
C GLU A 346 -28.72 6.77 -10.03
N GLY A 347 -28.11 7.53 -9.13
CA GLY A 347 -27.86 7.13 -7.73
C GLY A 347 -26.79 6.04 -7.56
N SER A 348 -25.94 5.81 -8.56
CA SER A 348 -24.69 5.05 -8.40
C SER A 348 -23.58 5.89 -7.76
N LEU A 349 -22.53 5.23 -7.27
CA LEU A 349 -21.32 5.88 -6.75
C LEU A 349 -20.42 6.38 -7.91
N THR A 350 -20.91 7.35 -8.68
CA THR A 350 -20.11 8.04 -9.71
C THR A 350 -18.98 8.82 -9.04
N ALA A 351 -17.74 8.46 -9.36
CA ALA A 351 -16.53 8.96 -8.71
C ALA A 351 -15.63 9.74 -9.67
N GLY A 352 -15.55 9.31 -10.93
CA GLY A 352 -14.67 9.89 -11.96
C GLY A 352 -15.34 10.08 -13.31
N TRP A 353 -14.76 10.95 -14.12
CA TRP A 353 -15.16 11.24 -15.49
C TRP A 353 -13.92 11.49 -16.36
N GLN A 354 -13.64 10.57 -17.30
CA GLN A 354 -12.75 10.82 -18.42
C GLN A 354 -13.53 11.62 -19.47
N TYR A 355 -13.18 12.91 -19.61
CA TYR A 355 -13.91 13.83 -20.48
C TYR A 355 -13.18 14.13 -21.79
N GLY A 356 -11.90 13.76 -21.89
CA GLY A 356 -11.09 13.98 -23.08
C GLY A 356 -10.04 12.88 -23.22
N ILE A 357 -9.80 12.46 -24.46
CA ILE A 357 -8.86 11.39 -24.80
C ILE A 357 -7.74 11.89 -25.72
N ASP A 358 -6.60 11.20 -25.66
CA ASP A 358 -5.61 11.14 -26.71
C ASP A 358 -4.86 12.47 -26.92
N ALA A 359 -4.50 13.14 -25.82
CA ALA A 359 -3.86 14.46 -25.77
C ALA A 359 -2.49 14.47 -26.49
N LYS A 360 -2.43 15.14 -27.64
CA LYS A 360 -1.29 15.03 -28.58
C LYS A 360 0.05 15.56 -28.08
N ALA A 361 0.10 16.35 -27.00
CA ALA A 361 1.35 16.87 -26.45
C ALA A 361 2.08 15.85 -25.55
N CYS A 362 1.35 15.15 -24.67
CA CYS A 362 1.95 14.26 -23.65
C CYS A 362 1.43 12.81 -23.69
N ASN A 363 0.52 12.47 -24.61
CA ASN A 363 -0.10 11.14 -24.72
C ASN A 363 -0.81 10.69 -23.42
N ILE A 364 -1.72 11.55 -22.95
CA ILE A 364 -2.57 11.36 -21.77
C ILE A 364 -4.04 11.55 -22.11
N ASP A 365 -4.91 11.01 -21.26
CA ASP A 365 -6.34 11.32 -21.22
C ASP A 365 -6.62 12.25 -20.03
N THR A 366 -7.67 13.09 -20.13
CA THR A 366 -7.97 14.14 -19.14
C THR A 366 -9.26 13.87 -18.38
N ASN A 367 -9.17 14.00 -17.05
CA ASN A 367 -10.18 13.53 -16.12
C ASN A 367 -10.60 14.58 -15.08
N LEU A 368 -11.84 14.46 -14.62
CA LEU A 368 -12.32 15.10 -13.39
C LEU A 368 -12.84 14.04 -12.44
N PHE A 369 -12.52 14.17 -11.16
CA PHE A 369 -12.99 13.27 -10.11
C PHE A 369 -13.62 14.06 -8.97
N LYS A 370 -14.57 13.45 -8.25
CA LYS A 370 -14.97 13.95 -6.93
C LYS A 370 -13.80 13.75 -5.97
N GLY A 371 -13.41 14.77 -5.22
CA GLY A 371 -12.20 14.69 -4.37
C GLY A 371 -12.27 13.62 -3.28
N GLU A 372 -13.47 13.15 -2.91
CA GLU A 372 -13.63 11.98 -2.03
C GLU A 372 -13.01 10.69 -2.58
N ILE A 373 -12.79 10.56 -3.90
CA ILE A 373 -12.14 9.38 -4.49
C ILE A 373 -10.73 9.18 -3.91
N LEU A 374 -10.04 10.26 -3.52
CA LEU A 374 -8.66 10.23 -3.00
C LEU A 374 -8.51 9.39 -1.73
N LYS A 375 -9.61 9.05 -1.05
CA LYS A 375 -9.67 8.09 0.07
C LYS A 375 -9.40 6.64 -0.33
N VAL A 376 -9.65 6.29 -1.60
CA VAL A 376 -9.54 4.92 -2.15
C VAL A 376 -8.56 4.85 -3.32
N LEU A 377 -7.63 5.81 -3.43
CA LEU A 377 -6.53 5.77 -4.39
C LEU A 377 -5.21 5.56 -3.66
N TRP A 378 -4.28 4.85 -4.30
CA TRP A 378 -2.96 4.52 -3.74
C TRP A 378 -2.09 5.77 -3.64
#